data_AF-T1A0N6-F1
#
_entry.id   AF-T1A0N6-F1
#
_cell.length_a   1.000
_cell.length_b   1.000
_cell.length_c   1.000
_cell.angle_alpha   90.00
_cell.angle_beta   90.00
_cell.angle_gamma   90.00
#
_symmetry.space_group_name_H-M   'P 1'
#
loop_
_entity.id
_entity.type
_entity.pdbx_description
1 polymer ?
#
loop_
_entity_poly.entity_id
_entity_poly.type
_entity_poly.pdbx_seq_one_letter_code
_entity_poly.pdbx_strand_id
1 'polypeptide(L)'
;GSFSVVVTVTDALSQVTSQTLSMTSQKDPSVTASGPSATDVGISTGWSGTVSYGATPYTYSWTINGGSVGTAASLSYTFSTAASYTLNLTVTDAQGTKGYWQETVVVSAQPSVSASASASAADVGISVTFTSTITAGTAPFTYIWLAGGTQVGPPPPSRGR
;
A
#
# COMPACT_ATOMS: atom_id res chain seq x y z
N GLY A 1 -29.86 -8.18 -11.43
CA GLY A 1 -30.96 -8.15 -12.43
C GLY A 1 -32.16 -7.43 -11.85
N SER A 2 -33.06 -6.87 -12.67
CA SER A 2 -34.25 -6.17 -12.18
C SER A 2 -35.49 -7.06 -12.20
N PHE A 3 -36.32 -6.97 -11.16
CA PHE A 3 -37.65 -7.59 -11.14
C PHE A 3 -38.68 -6.56 -10.67
N SER A 4 -39.89 -6.62 -11.23
CA SER A 4 -41.00 -5.74 -10.88
C SER A 4 -42.12 -6.55 -10.23
N VAL A 5 -42.66 -6.04 -9.12
CA VAL A 5 -43.83 -6.57 -8.43
C VAL A 5 -45.02 -5.67 -8.81
N VAL A 6 -46.09 -6.26 -9.33
CA VAL A 6 -47.33 -5.54 -9.66
C VAL A 6 -48.37 -5.89 -8.60
N VAL A 7 -48.95 -4.88 -7.96
CA VAL A 7 -50.15 -5.04 -7.13
C VAL A 7 -51.36 -4.59 -7.95
N THR A 8 -52.38 -5.45 -8.02
CA THR A 8 -53.63 -5.17 -8.72
C THR A 8 -54.76 -5.24 -7.71
N VAL A 9 -55.59 -4.20 -7.66
CA VAL A 9 -56.76 -4.11 -6.78
C VAL A 9 -57.98 -4.04 -7.67
N THR A 10 -58.94 -4.93 -7.41
CA THR A 10 -60.26 -4.93 -8.05
C THR A 10 -61.31 -4.63 -7.01
N ASP A 11 -62.18 -3.65 -7.27
CA ASP A 11 -63.31 -3.34 -6.38
C ASP A 11 -64.54 -4.22 -6.66
N ALA A 12 -65.58 -4.08 -5.82
CA ALA A 12 -66.82 -4.85 -5.96
C ALA A 12 -67.62 -4.53 -7.25
N LEU A 13 -67.29 -3.42 -7.93
CA LEU A 13 -67.88 -3.00 -9.19
C LEU A 13 -67.01 -3.38 -10.40
N SER A 14 -66.02 -4.26 -10.20
CA SER A 14 -65.06 -4.71 -11.22
C SER A 14 -64.13 -3.62 -11.77
N GLN A 15 -63.99 -2.48 -11.07
CA GLN A 15 -62.97 -1.50 -11.40
C GLN A 15 -61.61 -2.02 -10.96
N VAL A 16 -60.61 -1.88 -11.84
CA VAL A 16 -59.25 -2.37 -11.58
C VAL A 16 -58.28 -1.20 -11.57
N THR A 17 -57.45 -1.15 -10.53
CA THR A 17 -56.25 -0.30 -10.51
C THR A 17 -55.02 -1.15 -10.28
N SER A 18 -53.85 -0.66 -10.67
CA SER A 18 -52.59 -1.35 -10.43
C SER A 18 -51.47 -0.38 -10.14
N GLN A 19 -50.51 -0.83 -9.32
CA GLN A 19 -49.27 -0.14 -9.07
C GLN A 19 -48.10 -1.10 -9.28
N THR A 20 -47.04 -0.61 -9.90
CA THR A 20 -45.82 -1.39 -10.16
C THR A 20 -44.69 -0.90 -9.27
N LEU A 21 -44.05 -1.83 -8.55
CA LEU A 21 -42.85 -1.60 -7.76
C LEU A 21 -41.67 -2.26 -8.46
N SER A 22 -40.61 -1.51 -8.76
CA SER A 22 -39.41 -2.05 -9.40
C SER A 22 -38.28 -2.24 -8.39
N MET A 23 -37.63 -3.40 -8.42
CA MET A 23 -36.44 -3.71 -7.62
C MET A 23 -35.28 -4.07 -8.54
N THR A 24 -34.07 -3.64 -8.18
CA THR A 24 -32.84 -4.01 -8.88
C THR A 24 -31.93 -4.78 -7.92
N SER A 25 -31.53 -6.00 -8.30
CA SER A 25 -30.42 -6.69 -7.66
C SER A 25 -29.13 -6.08 -8.19
N GLN A 26 -28.33 -5.56 -7.26
CA GLN A 26 -26.98 -5.06 -7.51
C GLN A 26 -25.95 -6.15 -7.23
N LYS A 27 -24.80 -6.06 -7.89
CA LYS A 27 -23.66 -6.94 -7.63
C LYS A 27 -22.95 -6.45 -6.37
N ASP A 28 -22.43 -7.38 -5.57
CA ASP A 28 -21.66 -7.07 -4.37
C ASP A 28 -20.44 -6.19 -4.69
N PRO A 29 -20.00 -5.33 -3.73
CA PRO A 29 -18.84 -4.48 -3.90
C PRO A 29 -17.60 -5.30 -4.24
N SER A 30 -16.94 -4.93 -5.33
CA SER A 30 -15.62 -5.42 -5.71
C SER A 30 -14.59 -4.35 -5.38
N VAL A 31 -13.60 -4.69 -4.58
CA VAL A 31 -12.62 -3.73 -4.06
C VAL A 31 -11.25 -4.04 -4.62
N THR A 32 -10.54 -3.01 -5.04
CA THR A 32 -9.09 -3.08 -5.30
C THR A 32 -8.39 -1.91 -4.63
N ALA A 33 -7.12 -2.06 -4.33
CA ALA A 33 -6.29 -0.92 -3.96
C ALA A 33 -4.98 -0.92 -4.75
N SER A 34 -4.39 0.27 -4.83
CA SER A 34 -3.10 0.50 -5.47
C SER A 34 -2.18 1.27 -4.54
N GLY A 35 -0.92 0.86 -4.48
CA GLY A 35 0.14 1.50 -3.71
C GLY A 35 1.42 0.65 -3.75
N PRO A 36 2.49 1.09 -3.07
CA PRO A 36 3.72 0.32 -3.00
C PRO A 36 3.58 -0.95 -2.17
N SER A 37 4.17 -2.05 -2.65
CA SER A 37 4.30 -3.32 -1.92
C SER A 37 5.55 -3.37 -1.04
N ALA A 38 6.39 -2.35 -1.09
CA ALA A 38 7.59 -2.22 -0.28
C ALA A 38 7.90 -0.75 0.04
N THR A 39 8.48 -0.50 1.21
CA THR A 39 8.92 0.84 1.67
C THR A 39 9.98 0.69 2.76
N ASP A 40 10.56 1.81 3.21
CA ASP A 40 11.50 1.84 4.32
C ASP A 40 10.85 2.40 5.60
N VAL A 41 11.40 2.02 6.76
CA VAL A 41 10.97 2.55 8.06
C VAL A 41 11.04 4.08 8.06
N GLY A 42 9.95 4.72 8.50
CA GLY A 42 9.84 6.17 8.61
C GLY A 42 9.38 6.87 7.32
N ILE A 43 9.20 6.15 6.21
CA ILE A 43 8.67 6.72 4.96
C ILE A 43 7.15 6.69 4.98
N SER A 44 6.53 7.86 4.81
CA SER A 44 5.07 7.96 4.62
C SER A 44 4.69 7.40 3.26
N THR A 45 3.89 6.34 3.27
CA THR A 45 3.50 5.59 2.08
C THR A 45 1.98 5.65 1.91
N GLY A 46 1.52 5.78 0.66
CA GLY A 46 0.11 5.98 0.32
C GLY A 46 -0.50 4.81 -0.46
N TRP A 47 -1.75 4.48 -0.13
CA TRP A 47 -2.59 3.55 -0.88
C TRP A 47 -3.94 4.19 -1.21
N SER A 48 -4.48 3.87 -2.38
CA SER A 48 -5.80 4.34 -2.83
C SER A 48 -6.70 3.15 -3.16
N GLY A 49 -7.83 3.08 -2.47
CA GLY A 49 -8.88 2.09 -2.71
C GLY A 49 -9.84 2.54 -3.82
N THR A 50 -10.27 1.59 -4.65
CA THR A 50 -11.32 1.78 -5.64
C THR A 50 -12.39 0.69 -5.48
N VAL A 51 -13.63 1.06 -5.73
CA VAL A 51 -14.80 0.20 -5.56
C VAL A 51 -15.55 0.15 -6.87
N SER A 52 -15.93 -1.05 -7.29
CA SER A 52 -16.86 -1.30 -8.38
C SER A 52 -18.09 -2.02 -7.83
N TYR A 53 -19.27 -1.72 -8.37
CA TYR A 53 -20.55 -2.29 -7.90
C TYR A 53 -20.91 -1.93 -6.44
N GLY A 54 -21.94 -2.56 -5.88
CA GLY A 54 -22.53 -2.20 -4.59
C GLY A 54 -23.29 -0.88 -4.61
N ALA A 55 -24.17 -0.64 -3.63
CA ALA A 55 -24.90 0.63 -3.58
C ALA A 55 -24.22 1.67 -2.68
N THR A 56 -24.17 2.88 -3.19
CA THR A 56 -23.65 4.04 -2.46
C THR A 56 -24.60 4.48 -1.34
N PRO A 57 -24.10 5.11 -0.26
CA PRO A 57 -22.68 5.43 -0.02
C PRO A 57 -21.86 4.23 0.49
N TYR A 58 -20.53 4.32 0.33
CA TYR A 58 -19.58 3.32 0.84
C TYR A 58 -18.91 3.80 2.12
N THR A 59 -18.55 2.86 2.98
CA THR A 59 -17.68 3.05 4.15
C THR A 59 -16.42 2.22 3.99
N TYR A 60 -15.27 2.77 4.38
CA TYR A 60 -13.95 2.14 4.20
C TYR A 60 -13.35 1.81 5.57
N SER A 61 -12.58 0.73 5.62
CA SER A 61 -11.78 0.35 6.78
C SER A 61 -10.46 -0.26 6.31
N TRP A 62 -9.38 0.44 6.64
CA TRP A 62 -8.02 -0.04 6.44
C TRP A 62 -7.51 -0.66 7.71
N THR A 63 -6.90 -1.85 7.60
CA THR A 63 -6.24 -2.50 8.72
C THR A 63 -4.83 -2.98 8.37
N ILE A 64 -3.93 -2.90 9.34
CA ILE A 64 -2.58 -3.44 9.27
C ILE A 64 -2.46 -4.52 10.33
N ASN A 65 -2.18 -5.76 9.92
CA ASN A 65 -2.13 -6.93 10.81
C ASN A 65 -3.40 -7.07 11.68
N GLY A 66 -4.57 -6.68 11.13
CA GLY A 66 -5.86 -6.69 11.81
C GLY A 66 -6.17 -5.45 12.67
N GLY A 67 -5.21 -4.57 12.93
CA GLY A 67 -5.44 -3.31 13.64
C GLY A 67 -5.93 -2.20 12.71
N SER A 68 -7.00 -1.49 13.09
CA SER A 68 -7.55 -0.38 12.29
C SER A 68 -6.62 0.82 12.23
N VAL A 69 -6.42 1.37 11.03
CA VAL A 69 -5.51 2.51 10.78
C VAL A 69 -6.12 3.64 9.96
N GLY A 70 -7.30 3.44 9.35
CA GLY A 70 -7.96 4.49 8.57
C GLY A 70 -9.34 4.11 8.07
N THR A 71 -10.14 5.14 7.74
CA THR A 71 -11.54 4.99 7.30
C THR A 71 -11.87 5.78 6.03
N ALA A 72 -10.87 6.44 5.43
CA ALA A 72 -11.01 7.12 4.15
C ALA A 72 -10.76 6.15 2.98
N ALA A 73 -11.16 6.56 1.77
CA ALA A 73 -10.92 5.80 0.55
C ALA A 73 -9.41 5.63 0.25
N SER A 74 -8.60 6.59 0.66
CA SER A 74 -7.13 6.54 0.62
C SER A 74 -6.54 6.43 2.02
N LEU A 75 -5.43 5.73 2.14
CA LEU A 75 -4.62 5.60 3.35
C LEU A 75 -3.24 6.23 3.12
N SER A 76 -2.76 7.00 4.10
CA SER A 76 -1.35 7.35 4.23
C SER A 76 -0.87 6.82 5.57
N TYR A 77 0.21 6.04 5.57
CA TYR A 77 0.72 5.38 6.78
C TYR A 77 2.25 5.36 6.80
N THR A 78 2.82 5.46 8.00
CA THR A 78 4.27 5.39 8.23
C THR A 78 4.58 4.25 9.19
N PHE A 79 5.35 3.27 8.73
CA PHE A 79 5.78 2.15 9.57
C PHE A 79 6.99 2.54 10.41
N SER A 80 6.97 2.16 11.69
CA SER A 80 8.03 2.46 12.65
C SER A 80 9.06 1.35 12.80
N THR A 81 8.76 0.13 12.34
CA THR A 81 9.67 -1.02 12.44
C THR A 81 9.74 -1.80 11.14
N ALA A 82 10.90 -2.39 10.87
CA ALA A 82 11.10 -3.23 9.71
C ALA A 82 10.45 -4.60 9.94
N ALA A 83 9.50 -4.97 9.08
CA ALA A 83 8.77 -6.23 9.09
C ALA A 83 7.94 -6.37 7.80
N SER A 84 7.35 -7.56 7.60
CA SER A 84 6.25 -7.72 6.63
C SER A 84 4.92 -7.47 7.32
N TYR A 85 4.09 -6.63 6.71
CA TYR A 85 2.78 -6.25 7.22
C TYR A 85 1.69 -6.69 6.24
N THR A 86 0.59 -7.20 6.77
CA THR A 86 -0.61 -7.50 5.97
C THR A 86 -1.53 -6.29 5.99
N LEU A 87 -1.62 -5.58 4.86
CA LEU A 87 -2.53 -4.46 4.67
C LEU A 87 -3.86 -5.00 4.10
N ASN A 88 -4.97 -4.62 4.71
CA ASN A 88 -6.31 -5.00 4.24
C ASN A 88 -7.16 -3.75 4.05
N LEU A 89 -7.98 -3.76 3.00
CA LEU A 89 -9.08 -2.83 2.80
C LEU A 89 -10.40 -3.59 2.82
N THR A 90 -11.30 -3.19 3.70
CA THR A 90 -12.70 -3.60 3.69
C THR A 90 -13.56 -2.41 3.29
N VAL A 91 -14.46 -2.62 2.34
CA VAL A 91 -15.47 -1.61 1.97
C VAL A 91 -16.85 -2.20 2.23
N THR A 92 -17.70 -1.46 2.92
CA THR A 92 -19.10 -1.83 3.16
C THR A 92 -20.01 -0.87 2.41
N ASP A 93 -20.98 -1.40 1.66
CA ASP A 93 -21.98 -0.62 0.93
C ASP A 93 -23.20 -0.26 1.80
N ALA A 94 -24.14 0.50 1.23
CA ALA A 94 -25.32 0.98 1.94
C ALA A 94 -26.29 -0.14 2.39
N GLN A 95 -26.16 -1.35 1.82
CA GLN A 95 -26.96 -2.52 2.19
C GLN A 95 -26.23 -3.41 3.20
N GLY A 96 -25.01 -3.03 3.62
CA GLY A 96 -24.20 -3.78 4.57
C GLY A 96 -23.34 -4.87 3.93
N THR A 97 -23.32 -4.96 2.59
CA THR A 97 -22.51 -5.94 1.85
C THR A 97 -21.06 -5.49 1.82
N LYS A 98 -20.12 -6.44 1.89
CA LYS A 98 -18.69 -6.15 2.00
C LYS A 98 -17.89 -6.64 0.80
N GLY A 99 -16.95 -5.81 0.38
CA GLY A 99 -15.85 -6.19 -0.51
C GLY A 99 -14.51 -6.08 0.21
N TYR A 100 -13.53 -6.86 -0.25
CA TYR A 100 -12.24 -7.02 0.42
C TYR A 100 -11.08 -6.94 -0.56
N TRP A 101 -9.96 -6.41 -0.09
CA TRP A 101 -8.67 -6.44 -0.76
C TRP A 101 -7.55 -6.62 0.28
N GLN A 102 -6.47 -7.29 -0.08
CA GLN A 102 -5.32 -7.55 0.78
C GLN A 102 -4.01 -7.53 -0.01
N GLU A 103 -2.95 -7.01 0.62
CA GLU A 103 -1.58 -7.05 0.11
C GLU A 103 -0.57 -7.19 1.26
N THR A 104 0.56 -7.83 0.99
CA THR A 104 1.72 -7.83 1.90
C THR A 104 2.64 -6.67 1.56
N VAL A 105 2.89 -5.80 2.52
CA VAL A 105 3.84 -4.68 2.43
C VAL A 105 5.11 -5.04 3.18
N VAL A 106 6.24 -5.06 2.48
CA VAL A 106 7.56 -5.33 3.06
C VAL A 106 8.20 -4.01 3.48
N VAL A 107 8.46 -3.85 4.78
CA VAL A 107 9.12 -2.66 5.33
C VAL A 107 10.54 -3.01 5.71
N SER A 108 11.49 -2.34 5.09
CA SER A 108 12.92 -2.52 5.36
C SER A 108 13.47 -1.45 6.30
N ALA A 109 14.54 -1.79 7.01
CA ALA A 109 15.29 -0.79 7.77
C ALA A 109 15.97 0.20 6.82
N GLN A 110 16.13 1.45 7.25
CA GLN A 110 16.88 2.44 6.47
C GLN A 110 18.34 1.98 6.25
N PRO A 111 18.96 2.35 5.12
CA PRO A 111 20.34 1.99 4.85
C PRO A 111 21.29 2.63 5.87
N SER A 112 22.28 1.85 6.30
CA SER A 112 23.36 2.31 7.17
C SER A 112 24.69 1.87 6.59
N VAL A 113 25.68 2.74 6.65
CA VAL A 113 27.01 2.51 6.07
C VAL A 113 28.10 2.87 7.07
N SER A 114 29.12 2.04 7.14
CA SER A 114 30.39 2.34 7.78
C SER A 114 31.50 2.36 6.74
N ALA A 115 32.50 3.22 6.96
CA ALA A 115 33.68 3.31 6.11
C ALA A 115 34.94 3.26 6.96
N SER A 116 36.00 2.68 6.40
CA SER A 116 37.31 2.63 7.00
C SER A 116 38.40 2.84 5.95
N ALA A 117 39.57 3.26 6.43
CA ALA A 117 40.78 3.40 5.63
C ALA A 117 41.86 2.46 6.16
N SER A 118 42.74 1.98 5.28
CA SER A 118 43.88 1.13 5.66
C SER A 118 44.91 1.86 6.52
N ALA A 119 44.92 3.20 6.49
CA ALA A 119 45.77 4.06 7.29
C ALA A 119 45.07 5.41 7.55
N SER A 120 45.38 6.05 8.69
CA SER A 120 44.88 7.39 9.05
C SER A 120 45.75 8.52 8.50
N ALA A 121 46.97 8.22 8.04
CA ALA A 121 47.89 9.11 7.35
C ALA A 121 48.70 8.32 6.33
N ALA A 122 49.14 8.99 5.27
CA ALA A 122 50.01 8.41 4.25
C ALA A 122 50.92 9.50 3.68
N ASP A 123 52.18 9.13 3.42
CA ASP A 123 53.11 10.00 2.71
C ASP A 123 52.73 10.11 1.23
N VAL A 124 53.23 11.16 0.56
CA VAL A 124 52.98 11.38 -0.87
C VAL A 124 53.44 10.16 -1.67
N GLY A 125 52.55 9.64 -2.52
CA GLY A 125 52.81 8.47 -3.36
C GLY A 125 52.49 7.12 -2.69
N ILE A 126 52.13 7.09 -1.41
CA ILE A 126 51.66 5.89 -0.73
C ILE A 126 50.16 5.72 -0.95
N SER A 127 49.76 4.52 -1.39
CA SER A 127 48.35 4.19 -1.62
C SER A 127 47.62 3.92 -0.30
N VAL A 128 46.43 4.50 -0.14
CA VAL A 128 45.49 4.19 0.95
C VAL A 128 44.27 3.51 0.36
N THR A 129 43.85 2.40 0.97
CA THR A 129 42.64 1.69 0.57
C THR A 129 41.48 2.13 1.46
N PHE A 130 40.36 2.48 0.84
CA PHE A 130 39.10 2.75 1.53
C PHE A 130 38.13 1.60 1.31
N THR A 131 37.45 1.20 2.38
CA THR A 131 36.42 0.16 2.33
C THR A 131 35.14 0.67 2.95
N SER A 132 34.00 0.32 2.35
CA SER A 132 32.67 0.57 2.90
C SER A 132 31.97 -0.73 3.20
N THR A 133 31.23 -0.78 4.31
CA THR A 133 30.32 -1.88 4.64
C THR A 133 28.92 -1.31 4.84
N ILE A 134 27.94 -1.86 4.12
CA ILE A 134 26.53 -1.55 4.35
C ILE A 134 25.99 -2.55 5.36
N THR A 135 25.32 -2.07 6.40
CA THR A 135 24.83 -2.89 7.52
C THR A 135 23.31 -2.98 7.59
N ALA A 136 22.57 -2.18 6.81
CA ALA A 136 21.12 -2.20 6.71
C ALA A 136 20.66 -1.65 5.34
N GLY A 137 19.35 -1.71 5.04
CA GLY A 137 18.76 -1.25 3.78
C GLY A 137 18.39 -2.38 2.81
N THR A 138 17.73 -2.01 1.70
CA THR A 138 17.33 -2.94 0.63
C THR A 138 18.19 -2.73 -0.61
N ALA A 139 18.72 -3.82 -1.18
CA ALA A 139 19.47 -3.80 -2.43
C ALA A 139 18.56 -3.48 -3.65
N PRO A 140 19.09 -2.96 -4.76
CA PRO A 140 20.51 -2.68 -5.03
C PRO A 140 21.00 -1.37 -4.41
N PHE A 141 22.25 -1.38 -3.92
CA PHE A 141 22.90 -0.18 -3.37
C PHE A 141 23.76 0.52 -4.43
N THR A 142 23.77 1.86 -4.39
CA THR A 142 24.65 2.70 -5.21
C THR A 142 25.68 3.39 -4.32
N TYR A 143 26.92 3.51 -4.81
CA TYR A 143 28.04 4.03 -4.04
C TYR A 143 28.66 5.22 -4.75
N ILE A 144 28.98 6.26 -3.97
CA ILE A 144 29.75 7.43 -4.42
C ILE A 144 30.82 7.69 -3.34
N TRP A 145 32.08 7.73 -3.74
CA TRP A 145 33.18 8.14 -2.88
C TRP A 145 33.59 9.56 -3.24
N LEU A 146 33.64 10.46 -2.24
CA LEU A 146 34.03 11.84 -2.41
C LEU A 146 35.33 12.12 -1.63
N ALA A 147 36.34 12.67 -2.30
CA ALA A 147 37.54 13.22 -1.67
C ALA A 147 37.52 14.74 -1.84
N GLY A 148 37.45 15.49 -0.74
CA GLY A 148 37.35 16.96 -0.79
C GLY A 148 36.13 17.47 -1.58
N GLY A 149 35.04 16.70 -1.60
CA GLY A 149 33.83 17.02 -2.37
C GLY A 149 33.85 16.60 -3.85
N THR A 150 34.96 16.03 -4.35
CA THR A 150 35.06 15.53 -5.73
C THR A 150 34.93 14.01 -5.76
N GLN A 151 34.15 13.47 -6.70
CA GLN A 151 33.99 12.03 -6.84
C GLN A 151 35.30 11.35 -7.27
N VAL A 152 35.69 10.30 -6.54
CA VAL A 152 36.92 9.52 -6.77
C VAL A 152 36.60 8.02 -6.86
N GLY A 153 37.12 7.35 -7.90
CA GLY A 153 37.05 5.90 -8.07
C GLY A 153 35.70 5.32 -8.59
N PRO A 154 35.70 4.10 -9.16
CA PRO A 154 34.49 3.35 -9.48
C PRO A 154 33.88 2.70 -8.22
N PRO A 155 32.58 2.33 -8.22
CA PRO A 155 31.93 1.72 -7.06
C PRO A 155 32.68 0.45 -6.61
N PRO A 156 32.86 0.22 -5.29
CA PRO A 156 33.53 -0.97 -4.79
C PRO A 156 32.73 -2.22 -5.16
N PRO A 157 33.37 -3.38 -5.42
CA PRO A 157 32.67 -4.58 -5.81
C PRO A 157 31.73 -5.02 -4.68
N SER A 158 30.45 -5.20 -5.00
CA SER A 158 29.43 -5.71 -4.09
C SER A 158 29.83 -7.11 -3.60
N ARG A 159 30.40 -7.22 -2.39
CA ARG A 159 30.52 -8.51 -1.73
C ARG A 159 29.22 -8.78 -0.97
N GLY A 160 28.28 -9.41 -1.66
CA GLY A 160 27.13 -10.06 -1.01
C GLY A 160 27.62 -11.17 -0.08
N ARG A 161 27.03 -11.24 1.12
CA ARG A 161 26.98 -12.45 1.92
C ARG A 161 25.55 -12.94 1.91
#